data_AF-N8W5H4-F1
#
_entry.id   AF-N8W5H4-F1
#
_cell.length_a   1.000
_cell.length_b   1.000
_cell.length_c   1.000
_cell.angle_alpha   90.00
_cell.angle_beta   90.00
_cell.angle_gamma   90.00
#
_symmetry.space_group_name_H-M   'P 1'
#
loop_
_entity.id
_entity.type
_entity.pdbx_description
1 polymer ?
#
loop_
_entity_poly.entity_id
_entity_poly.type
_entity_poly.pdbx_seq_one_letter_code
_entity_poly.pdbx_strand_id
1 'polypeptide(L)'
;GNVNAKALARTKLAKSVLDASWTTLRTMLKYKCENAGAWYEEVNEAYTTQTCSCCGSRCSSPKGRAGLGIREWQCMECGTLHDRDVNSALNILALGHERLAVGIPVL
;
A
#
# COMPACT_ATOMS: atom_id res chain seq x y z
N GLY A 1 2.52 4.10 1.80
CA GLY A 1 1.48 3.88 2.82
C GLY A 1 1.90 4.50 4.14
N ASN A 2 0.97 5.10 4.86
CA ASN A 2 1.15 5.76 6.15
C ASN A 2 0.59 4.89 7.29
N VAL A 3 1.21 3.73 7.49
CA VAL A 3 0.81 2.80 8.55
C VAL A 3 0.97 3.46 9.92
N ASN A 4 -0.09 3.41 10.74
CA ASN A 4 -0.06 3.91 12.12
C ASN A 4 0.69 2.95 13.06
N ALA A 5 2.00 2.87 12.87
CA ALA A 5 2.90 2.00 13.64
C ALA A 5 2.82 2.27 15.15
N LYS A 6 2.68 3.55 15.55
CA LYS A 6 2.58 3.93 16.98
C LYS A 6 1.33 3.33 17.65
N ALA A 7 0.18 3.35 16.97
CA ALA A 7 -1.03 2.73 17.50
C ALA A 7 -0.90 1.20 17.56
N LEU A 8 -0.39 0.58 16.49
CA LEU A 8 -0.22 -0.87 16.43
C LEU A 8 0.79 -1.40 17.47
N ALA A 9 1.83 -0.61 17.78
CA ALA A 9 2.81 -0.93 18.82
C ALA A 9 2.22 -0.99 20.24
N ARG A 10 1.03 -0.42 20.46
CA ARG A 10 0.31 -0.48 21.75
C ARG A 10 -0.67 -1.65 21.85
N THR A 11 -0.64 -2.58 20.90
CA THR A 11 -1.52 -3.76 20.84
C THR A 11 -0.74 -5.05 21.09
N LYS A 12 -1.40 -6.21 20.99
CA LYS A 12 -0.75 -7.53 21.02
C LYS A 12 0.24 -7.77 19.86
N LEU A 13 0.29 -6.87 18.87
CA LEU A 13 1.21 -6.91 17.74
C LEU A 13 2.52 -6.15 17.98
N ALA A 14 2.75 -5.62 19.20
CA ALA A 14 3.87 -4.75 19.51
C ALA A 14 5.23 -5.24 18.99
N LYS A 15 5.57 -6.50 19.28
CA LYS A 15 6.83 -7.11 18.82
C LYS A 15 6.95 -7.08 17.30
N SER A 16 5.97 -7.61 16.58
CA SER A 16 5.98 -7.65 15.11
C SER A 16 6.05 -6.27 14.46
N VAL A 17 5.40 -5.27 15.06
CA VAL A 17 5.41 -3.88 14.58
C VAL A 17 6.79 -3.24 14.78
N LEU A 18 7.42 -3.48 15.92
CA LEU A 18 8.77 -2.99 16.20
C LEU A 18 9.82 -3.67 15.31
N ASP A 19 9.71 -4.99 15.14
CA ASP A 19 10.58 -5.77 14.24
C ASP A 19 10.46 -5.28 12.79
N ALA A 20 9.25 -4.93 12.33
CA ALA A 20 9.03 -4.40 10.99
C ALA A 20 9.59 -2.98 10.77
N SER A 21 9.81 -2.20 11.84
CA SER A 21 10.51 -0.91 11.80
C SER A 21 9.99 0.10 10.74
N TRP A 22 8.68 0.12 10.47
CA TRP A 22 8.08 0.96 9.41
C TRP A 22 8.36 2.45 9.55
N THR A 23 8.42 2.99 10.78
CA THR A 23 8.76 4.40 11.01
C THR A 23 10.20 4.69 10.59
N THR A 24 11.15 3.83 10.97
CA THR A 24 12.56 3.97 10.56
C THR A 24 12.72 3.90 9.05
N LEU A 25 12.03 2.95 8.41
CA LEU A 25 12.04 2.83 6.95
C LEU A 25 11.58 4.13 6.27
N ARG A 26 10.46 4.71 6.70
CA ARG A 26 9.94 5.97 6.14
C ARG A 26 10.88 7.15 6.38
N THR A 27 11.43 7.27 7.58
CA THR A 27 12.41 8.32 7.90
C THR A 27 13.64 8.23 7.00
N MET A 28 14.19 7.02 6.82
CA MET A 28 15.37 6.81 5.98
C MET A 28 15.06 7.03 4.50
N LEU A 29 13.88 6.59 4.03
CA LEU A 29 13.45 6.81 2.65
C LEU A 29 13.30 8.29 2.35
N LYS A 30 12.61 9.05 3.22
CA LYS A 30 12.48 10.50 3.10
C LYS A 30 13.85 11.19 3.05
N TYR A 31 14.73 10.85 4.00
CA TYR A 31 16.09 11.39 4.05
C TYR A 31 16.87 11.13 2.74
N LYS A 32 16.77 9.91 2.18
CA LYS A 32 17.44 9.56 0.93
C LYS A 32 16.83 10.26 -0.28
N CYS A 33 15.51 10.42 -0.32
CA CYS A 33 14.82 11.20 -1.35
C CYS A 33 15.28 12.66 -1.33
N GLU A 34 15.30 13.30 -0.16
CA GLU A 34 15.79 14.68 0.02
C GLU A 34 17.24 14.82 -0.46
N ASN A 35 18.12 13.89 -0.09
CA ASN A 35 19.51 13.87 -0.55
C ASN A 35 19.65 13.70 -2.07
N ALA A 36 18.74 12.96 -2.72
CA ALA A 36 18.74 12.72 -4.15
C ALA A 36 17.96 13.78 -4.95
N GLY A 37 17.33 14.76 -4.31
CA GLY A 37 16.41 15.69 -4.96
C GLY A 37 15.13 15.04 -5.49
N ALA A 38 14.74 13.88 -4.95
CA ALA A 38 13.53 13.15 -5.32
C ALA A 38 12.34 13.53 -4.42
N TRP A 39 11.13 13.49 -5.00
CA TRP A 39 9.89 13.71 -4.25
C TRP A 39 9.55 12.49 -3.39
N TYR A 40 9.06 12.74 -2.17
CA TYR A 40 8.57 11.72 -1.26
C TYR A 40 7.24 12.16 -0.66
N GLU A 41 6.24 11.29 -0.77
CA GLU A 41 4.93 11.49 -0.15
C GLU A 41 4.39 10.19 0.44
N GLU A 42 3.73 10.32 1.58
CA GLU A 42 3.02 9.22 2.23
C GLU A 42 1.54 9.30 1.93
N VAL A 43 0.99 8.24 1.32
CA VAL A 43 -0.45 8.11 1.06
C VAL A 43 -1.13 7.22 2.10
N ASN A 44 -2.43 7.45 2.31
CA ASN A 44 -3.27 6.56 3.12
C ASN A 44 -3.41 5.20 2.44
N GLU A 45 -2.90 4.14 3.06
CA GLU A 45 -2.90 2.79 2.50
C GLU A 45 -4.20 2.00 2.70
N ALA A 46 -5.21 2.61 3.33
CA ALA A 46 -6.47 1.95 3.60
C ALA A 46 -7.04 1.29 2.33
N TYR A 47 -7.39 0.00 2.46
CA TYR A 47 -7.98 -0.83 1.40
C TYR A 47 -7.11 -1.10 0.17
N THR A 48 -5.84 -0.67 0.13
CA THR A 48 -4.97 -0.88 -1.05
C THR A 48 -4.71 -2.36 -1.40
N THR A 49 -4.77 -3.26 -0.42
CA THR A 49 -4.67 -4.71 -0.64
C THR A 49 -5.99 -5.37 -1.10
N GLN A 50 -7.11 -4.65 -1.00
CA GLN A 50 -8.46 -5.15 -1.29
C GLN A 50 -9.05 -4.54 -2.56
N THR A 51 -8.73 -3.29 -2.87
CA THR A 51 -9.18 -2.63 -4.10
C THR A 51 -8.50 -3.29 -5.29
N CYS A 52 -9.29 -3.75 -6.26
CA CYS A 52 -8.78 -4.18 -7.54
C CYS A 52 -8.17 -2.97 -8.26
N SER A 53 -6.86 -3.01 -8.54
CA SER A 53 -6.16 -1.94 -9.26
C SER A 53 -6.62 -1.76 -10.71
N CYS A 54 -7.35 -2.73 -11.28
CA CYS A 54 -7.89 -2.67 -12.64
C CYS A 54 -9.28 -2.00 -12.71
N CYS A 55 -10.20 -2.33 -11.79
CA CYS A 55 -11.59 -1.86 -11.86
C CYS A 55 -12.13 -1.17 -10.59
N GLY A 56 -11.32 -1.05 -9.54
CA GLY A 56 -11.71 -0.41 -8.28
C GLY A 56 -12.62 -1.24 -7.37
N SER A 57 -13.12 -2.40 -7.82
CA SER A 57 -13.97 -3.26 -6.98
C SER A 57 -13.23 -3.85 -5.80
N ARG A 58 -13.96 -4.04 -4.70
CA ARG A 58 -13.50 -4.71 -3.47
C ARG A 58 -14.32 -5.95 -3.14
N CYS A 59 -15.30 -6.32 -3.98
CA CYS A 59 -16.31 -7.32 -3.60
C CYS A 59 -15.67 -8.69 -3.34
N SER A 60 -14.80 -9.12 -4.25
CA SER A 60 -14.18 -10.44 -4.28
C SER A 60 -12.79 -10.52 -3.63
N SER A 61 -12.26 -9.41 -3.14
CA SER A 61 -10.92 -9.41 -2.54
C SER A 61 -10.87 -10.24 -1.26
N PRO A 62 -9.74 -10.89 -0.94
CA PRO A 62 -9.53 -11.51 0.37
C PRO A 62 -9.70 -10.50 1.53
N LYS A 63 -10.42 -10.89 2.59
CA LYS A 63 -10.70 -10.03 3.75
C LYS A 63 -10.54 -10.77 5.07
N GLY A 64 -10.36 -10.00 6.13
CA GLY A 64 -10.22 -10.51 7.49
C GLY A 64 -8.96 -11.37 7.69
N ARG A 65 -8.90 -12.04 8.84
CA ARG A 65 -7.72 -12.81 9.24
C ARG A 65 -7.46 -14.02 8.34
N ALA A 66 -8.52 -14.73 7.95
CA ALA A 66 -8.44 -15.86 7.03
C ALA A 66 -7.91 -15.44 5.65
N GLY A 67 -8.23 -14.21 5.23
CA GLY A 67 -7.74 -13.65 3.99
C GLY A 67 -6.25 -13.32 4.00
N LEU A 68 -5.57 -13.15 5.15
CA LEU A 68 -4.18 -12.66 5.19
C LEU A 68 -3.18 -13.56 4.45
N GLY A 69 -3.43 -14.87 4.42
CA GLY A 69 -2.56 -15.85 3.74
C GLY A 69 -2.75 -15.94 2.23
N ILE A 70 -3.81 -15.36 1.67
CA ILE A 70 -4.14 -15.48 0.24
C ILE A 70 -3.26 -14.50 -0.56
N ARG A 71 -2.22 -15.01 -1.22
CA ARG A 71 -1.27 -14.16 -1.96
C ARG A 71 -1.75 -13.80 -3.35
N GLU A 72 -2.52 -14.69 -3.98
CA GLU A 72 -3.10 -14.48 -5.30
C GLU A 72 -4.63 -14.61 -5.25
N TRP A 73 -5.34 -13.77 -6.01
CA TRP A 73 -6.79 -13.84 -6.12
C TRP A 73 -7.28 -13.28 -7.45
N GLN A 74 -8.42 -13.79 -7.95
CA GLN A 74 -9.06 -13.25 -9.15
C GLN A 74 -10.17 -12.27 -8.79
N CYS A 75 -10.17 -11.11 -9.42
CA CYS A 75 -11.26 -10.16 -9.32
C CYS A 75 -12.50 -10.68 -10.06
N MET A 76 -13.58 -10.94 -9.35
CA MET A 76 -14.84 -11.45 -9.93
C MET A 76 -15.60 -10.41 -10.78
N GLU A 77 -15.23 -9.13 -10.71
CA GLU A 77 -15.87 -8.08 -11.54
C GLU A 77 -15.20 -7.92 -12.91
N CYS A 78 -13.86 -7.97 -12.98
CA CYS A 78 -13.11 -7.71 -14.22
C CYS A 78 -12.27 -8.89 -14.71
N GLY A 79 -12.21 -9.99 -13.95
CA GLY A 79 -11.46 -11.20 -14.30
C GLY A 79 -9.95 -11.13 -14.06
N THR A 80 -9.40 -9.97 -13.69
CA THR A 80 -7.95 -9.79 -13.46
C THR A 80 -7.46 -10.66 -12.32
N LEU A 81 -6.38 -11.42 -12.57
CA LEU A 81 -5.64 -12.14 -11.55
C LEU A 81 -4.63 -11.19 -10.89
N HIS A 82 -4.64 -11.15 -9.56
CA HIS A 82 -3.79 -10.26 -8.78
C HIS A 82 -2.83 -11.05 -7.90
N ASP A 83 -1.54 -10.72 -7.96
CA ASP A 83 -0.67 -10.80 -6.79
C ASP A 83 -1.01 -9.65 -5.84
N ARG A 84 -1.17 -9.96 -4.55
CA ARG A 84 -1.62 -9.00 -3.52
C ARG A 84 -0.68 -7.81 -3.40
N ASP A 85 0.63 -8.03 -3.39
CA ASP A 85 1.60 -6.98 -3.12
C ASP A 85 1.76 -6.08 -4.35
N VAL A 86 1.77 -6.67 -5.56
CA VAL A 86 1.75 -5.92 -6.82
C VAL A 86 0.48 -5.06 -6.92
N ASN A 87 -0.68 -5.66 -6.65
CA ASN A 87 -1.94 -4.91 -6.65
C ASN A 87 -1.93 -3.76 -5.64
N SER A 88 -1.43 -4.01 -4.43
CA SER A 88 -1.29 -2.97 -3.40
C SER A 88 -0.34 -1.86 -3.82
N ALA A 89 0.77 -2.18 -4.50
CA ALA A 89 1.71 -1.20 -5.00
C ALA A 89 1.09 -0.31 -6.09
N LEU A 90 0.33 -0.89 -7.03
CA LEU A 90 -0.38 -0.15 -8.06
C LEU A 90 -1.42 0.81 -7.46
N ASN A 91 -2.16 0.38 -6.45
CA ASN A 91 -3.10 1.26 -5.76
C ASN A 91 -2.39 2.41 -5.00
N ILE A 92 -1.25 2.13 -4.37
CA ILE A 92 -0.43 3.18 -3.71
C ILE A 92 0.10 4.18 -4.73
N LEU A 93 0.54 3.70 -5.90
CA LEU A 93 0.99 4.53 -7.01
C LEU A 93 -0.14 5.44 -7.52
N ALA A 94 -1.32 4.88 -7.76
CA ALA A 94 -2.50 5.63 -8.19
C ALA A 94 -2.87 6.73 -7.18
N LEU A 95 -2.92 6.40 -5.88
CA LEU A 95 -3.18 7.38 -4.82
C LEU A 95 -2.12 8.49 -4.75
N GLY A 96 -0.86 8.18 -5.06
CA GLY A 96 0.21 9.18 -5.16
C GLY A 96 0.05 10.10 -6.37
N HIS A 97 -0.46 9.58 -7.49
CA HIS A 97 -0.69 10.35 -8.71
C HIS A 97 -1.96 11.20 -8.69
N GLU A 98 -3.01 10.79 -7.99
CA GLU A 98 -4.26 11.57 -7.88
C GLU A 98 -4.04 12.97 -7.25
N ARG A 99 -2.91 13.22 -6.58
CA ARG A 99 -2.50 14.55 -6.09
C ARG A 99 -1.50 15.29 -6.97
N LEU A 100 -0.83 14.60 -7.89
CA LEU A 100 -0.07 15.24 -8.96
C LEU A 100 -1.07 15.61 -10.06
N ALA A 101 -1.78 16.73 -9.87
CA ALA A 101 -2.77 17.28 -10.82
C ALA A 101 -2.21 17.55 -12.24
N VAL A 102 -0.89 17.36 -12.43
CA VAL A 102 -0.25 17.28 -13.73
C VAL A 102 0.20 15.82 -13.89
N GLY A 103 -0.58 15.03 -14.62
CA GLY A 103 -0.24 13.63 -14.90
C GLY A 103 1.19 13.47 -15.43
N ILE A 104 1.80 12.29 -15.22
CA ILE A 104 3.11 12.01 -15.80
C ILE A 104 2.94 12.00 -17.33
N PRO A 105 3.65 12.86 -18.09
CA PRO A 105 3.51 12.88 -19.55
C PRO A 105 4.14 11.68 -20.26
N VAL A 106 4.85 10.81 -19.54
CA VAL A 106 5.66 9.75 -20.15
C VAL A 106 5.77 8.53 -19.21
N LEU A 107 5.06 7.47 -19.58
CA LEU A 107 5.58 6.09 -19.54
C LEU A 107 5.55 5.57 -20.98
#